data_AF-A0A4S8LZF4-F1
#
_entry.id   AF-A0A4S8LZF4-F1
#
_cell.length_a   1.000
_cell.length_b   1.000
_cell.length_c   1.000
_cell.angle_alpha   90.00
_cell.angle_beta   90.00
_cell.angle_gamma   90.00
#
_symmetry.space_group_name_H-M   'P 1'
#
loop_
_entity.id
_entity.type
_entity.pdbx_description
1 polymer ?
#
loop_
_entity_poly.entity_id
_entity_poly.type
_entity_poly.pdbx_seq_one_letter_code
_entity_poly.pdbx_strand_id
1 'polypeptide(L)'
;LELFSEFDTTMTVCLDRLSSVPSSFRDLRRGVVELQRACLYTIALLDYTDLYKPRMLADKPDTPALADGRMGAFVWNDKDALLLFKAGLPTYYVRHFSDFNSQNI
;
A
#
# COMPACT_ATOMS: atom_id res chain seq x y z
N LEU A 1 -2.94 -15.85 -0.96
CA LEU A 1 -3.40 -16.18 0.42
C LEU A 1 -2.23 -16.53 1.35
N GLU A 2 -1.08 -16.98 0.84
CA GLU A 2 0.16 -17.22 1.62
C GLU A 2 0.66 -16.01 2.45
N LEU A 3 0.54 -14.80 1.91
CA LEU A 3 0.85 -13.55 2.64
C LEU A 3 -0.01 -13.34 3.89
N PHE A 4 -1.28 -13.74 3.86
CA PHE A 4 -2.15 -13.62 5.05
C PHE A 4 -1.70 -14.56 6.16
N SER A 5 -1.29 -15.79 5.83
CA SER A 5 -0.74 -16.73 6.81
C SER A 5 0.60 -16.25 7.39
N GLU A 6 1.43 -15.58 6.59
CA GLU A 6 2.70 -15.01 7.07
C GLU A 6 2.46 -13.86 8.06
N PHE A 7 1.53 -12.95 7.75
CA PHE A 7 1.16 -11.87 8.67
C PHE A 7 0.48 -12.40 9.92
N ASP A 8 -0.40 -13.39 9.81
CA ASP A 8 -1.05 -14.03 10.96
C ASP A 8 -0.04 -14.70 11.91
N THR A 9 0.93 -15.42 11.34
CA THR A 9 2.04 -16.01 12.09
C THR A 9 2.85 -14.93 12.80
N THR A 10 3.19 -13.84 12.10
CA THR A 10 3.94 -12.72 12.65
C THR A 10 3.18 -12.05 13.80
N MET A 11 1.88 -11.78 13.62
CA MET A 11 1.03 -11.20 14.65
C MET A 11 0.96 -12.09 15.90
N THR A 12 0.77 -13.40 15.70
CA THR A 12 0.73 -14.39 16.79
C THR A 12 2.03 -14.42 17.59
N VAL A 13 3.18 -14.50 16.91
CA VAL A 13 4.50 -14.52 17.55
C VAL A 13 4.78 -13.21 18.30
N CYS A 14 4.45 -12.06 17.71
CA CYS A 14 4.63 -10.77 18.36
C CYS A 14 3.74 -10.65 19.61
N LEU A 15 2.46 -11.03 19.52
CA LEU A 15 1.54 -11.00 20.66
C LEU A 15 1.97 -11.92 21.79
N ASP A 16 2.38 -13.15 21.47
CA ASP A 16 2.87 -14.10 22.46
C ASP A 16 4.09 -13.55 23.20
N ARG A 17 5.07 -13.00 22.47
CA ARG A 17 6.27 -12.39 23.10
C ARG A 17 5.96 -11.16 23.93
N LEU A 18 5.04 -10.31 23.48
CA LEU A 18 4.62 -9.11 24.21
C LEU A 18 3.88 -9.44 25.51
N SER A 19 3.19 -10.59 25.56
CA SER A 19 2.36 -10.99 26.70
C SER A 19 3.07 -11.91 27.70
N SER A 20 4.02 -12.74 27.23
CA SER A 20 4.62 -13.79 28.05
C SER A 20 6.08 -13.56 28.43
N VAL A 21 6.82 -12.69 27.71
CA VAL A 21 8.27 -12.52 27.90
C VAL A 21 8.59 -11.19 28.57
N PRO A 22 9.07 -11.19 29.83
CA PRO A 22 9.64 -10.00 30.47
C PRO A 22 10.78 -9.44 29.61
N SER A 23 10.59 -8.23 29.10
CA SER A 23 11.47 -7.62 28.11
C SER A 23 11.84 -6.21 28.53
N SER A 24 12.96 -5.69 28.02
CA SER A 24 13.27 -4.28 28.18
C SER A 24 12.19 -3.42 27.51
N PHE A 25 11.98 -2.19 27.98
CA PHE A 25 11.03 -1.27 27.35
C PHE A 25 11.31 -1.06 25.85
N ARG A 26 12.60 -1.06 25.47
CA ARG A 26 13.02 -0.93 24.07
C ARG A 26 12.58 -2.11 23.22
N ASP A 27 12.68 -3.33 23.75
CA ASP A 27 12.30 -4.53 23.02
C ASP A 27 10.78 -4.69 22.95
N LEU A 28 10.06 -4.30 24.01
CA LEU A 28 8.59 -4.19 24.00
C LEU A 28 8.13 -3.24 22.88
N ARG A 29 8.73 -2.05 22.78
CA ARG A 29 8.40 -1.07 21.72
C ARG A 29 8.64 -1.65 20.33
N ARG A 30 9.74 -2.39 20.12
CA ARG A 30 10.01 -3.06 18.84
C ARG A 30 8.92 -4.09 18.52
N GLY A 31 8.55 -4.93 19.49
CA GLY A 31 7.49 -5.92 19.31
C GLY A 31 6.14 -5.29 18.93
N VAL A 32 5.78 -4.18 19.56
CA VAL A 32 4.55 -3.44 19.21
C VAL A 32 4.60 -2.87 17.79
N VAL A 33 5.74 -2.31 17.37
CA VAL A 33 5.90 -1.77 16.01
C VAL A 33 5.79 -2.87 14.95
N GLU A 34 6.39 -4.04 15.19
CA GLU A 34 6.27 -5.18 14.27
C GLU A 34 4.83 -5.69 14.19
N LEU A 35 4.14 -5.80 15.32
CA LEU A 35 2.73 -6.17 15.36
C LEU A 35 1.86 -5.18 14.58
N GLN A 36 2.02 -3.88 14.84
CA GLN A 36 1.30 -2.82 14.13
C GLN A 36 1.56 -2.89 12.61
N ARG A 37 2.81 -3.14 12.21
CA ARG A 37 3.17 -3.30 10.81
C ARG A 37 2.45 -4.47 10.17
N ALA A 38 2.44 -5.65 10.79
CA ALA A 38 1.74 -6.82 10.27
C ALA A 38 0.22 -6.58 10.14
N CYS A 39 -0.40 -5.91 11.11
CA CYS A 39 -1.81 -5.52 11.03
C CYS A 39 -2.07 -4.56 9.85
N LEU A 40 -1.23 -3.53 9.70
CA LEU A 40 -1.38 -2.55 8.61
C LEU A 40 -1.18 -3.19 7.23
N TYR A 41 -0.23 -4.10 7.07
CA TYR A 41 -0.07 -4.85 5.82
C TYR A 41 -1.27 -5.73 5.51
N THR A 42 -1.85 -6.37 6.54
CA THR A 42 -3.06 -7.18 6.39
C THR A 42 -4.23 -6.32 5.87
N ILE A 43 -4.45 -5.14 6.48
CA ILE A 43 -5.47 -4.18 6.04
C ILE A 43 -5.19 -3.72 4.61
N ALA A 44 -3.94 -3.35 4.30
CA ALA A 44 -3.56 -2.90 2.97
C ALA A 44 -3.78 -3.99 1.90
N LEU A 45 -3.53 -5.26 2.24
CA LEU A 45 -3.77 -6.38 1.33
C LEU A 45 -5.27 -6.60 1.09
N LEU A 46 -6.11 -6.50 2.13
CA LEU A 46 -7.57 -6.56 1.99
C LEU A 46 -8.09 -5.41 1.12
N ASP A 47 -7.65 -4.18 1.38
CA ASP A 47 -8.03 -3.02 0.56
C ASP A 47 -7.60 -3.21 -0.90
N TYR A 48 -6.40 -3.78 -1.12
CA TYR A 48 -5.93 -4.08 -2.45
C TYR A 48 -6.81 -5.11 -3.15
N THR A 49 -7.19 -6.21 -2.49
CA THR A 49 -8.02 -7.26 -3.10
C THR A 49 -9.45 -6.80 -3.36
N ASP A 50 -10.03 -6.05 -2.42
CA ASP A 50 -11.47 -5.79 -2.39
C ASP A 50 -11.82 -4.47 -3.08
N LEU A 51 -10.91 -3.49 -3.07
CA LEU A 51 -11.16 -2.15 -3.60
C LEU A 51 -10.28 -1.82 -4.80
N TYR A 52 -8.96 -1.87 -4.67
CA TYR A 52 -8.07 -1.31 -5.69
C TYR A 52 -7.91 -2.20 -6.91
N LYS A 53 -7.69 -3.50 -6.72
CA LYS A 53 -7.50 -4.43 -7.83
C LYS A 53 -8.73 -4.47 -8.76
N PRO A 54 -9.99 -4.53 -8.27
CA PRO A 54 -11.16 -4.42 -9.14
C PRO A 54 -11.21 -3.10 -9.93
N ARG A 55 -10.91 -1.96 -9.27
CA ARG A 55 -10.87 -0.65 -9.94
C ARG A 55 -9.78 -0.56 -11.02
N MET A 56 -8.60 -1.09 -10.74
CA MET A 56 -7.48 -1.14 -11.68
C MET A 56 -7.82 -1.93 -12.95
N LEU A 57 -8.56 -3.04 -12.79
CA LEU A 57 -8.94 -3.94 -13.88
C LEU A 57 -10.23 -3.55 -14.60
N ALA A 58 -10.99 -2.57 -14.10
CA ALA A 58 -12.21 -2.11 -14.74
C ALA A 58 -11.92 -1.54 -16.14
N ASP A 59 -12.70 -1.99 -17.13
CA ASP A 59 -12.55 -1.57 -18.54
C ASP A 59 -12.91 -0.09 -18.75
N LYS A 60 -13.88 0.42 -18.00
CA LYS A 60 -14.23 1.85 -17.96
C LYS A 60 -14.02 2.37 -16.54
N PRO A 61 -13.33 3.51 -16.36
CA PRO A 61 -13.37 4.19 -15.09
C PRO A 61 -14.80 4.72 -14.92
N ASP A 62 -15.64 4.01 -14.18
CA ASP A 62 -16.81 4.64 -13.58
C ASP A 62 -16.26 5.83 -12.79
N THR A 63 -16.61 7.04 -13.23
CA THR A 63 -16.35 8.37 -12.64
C THR A 63 -15.07 8.46 -11.78
N PRO A 64 -14.03 9.23 -12.17
CA PRO A 64 -12.75 9.23 -11.46
C PRO A 64 -12.97 9.30 -9.95
N ALA A 65 -12.67 8.20 -9.26
CA ALA A 65 -12.93 8.09 -7.85
C ALA A 65 -12.20 9.24 -7.16
N LEU A 66 -12.88 9.94 -6.25
CA LEU A 66 -12.24 11.00 -5.45
C LEU A 66 -10.94 10.43 -4.88
N ALA A 67 -9.86 11.19 -5.02
CA ALA A 67 -8.55 10.76 -4.56
C ALA A 67 -8.65 10.37 -3.09
N ASP A 68 -8.31 9.11 -2.79
CA ASP A 68 -8.32 8.59 -1.42
C ASP A 68 -7.37 9.43 -0.55
N GLY A 69 -7.67 9.56 0.74
CA GLY A 69 -6.84 10.30 1.71
C GLY A 69 -5.51 9.61 2.05
N ARG A 70 -5.09 8.64 1.22
CA ARG A 70 -3.87 7.85 1.37
C ARG A 70 -2.68 8.56 0.73
N MET A 71 -1.48 8.13 1.13
CA MET A 71 -0.26 8.56 0.45
C MET A 71 -0.29 8.12 -1.01
N GLY A 72 0.01 9.05 -1.90
CA GLY A 72 0.17 8.76 -3.31
C GLY A 72 1.52 8.17 -3.67
N ALA A 73 1.73 7.89 -4.95
CA ALA A 73 3.02 7.43 -5.46
C ALA A 73 3.54 8.29 -6.61
N PHE A 74 4.87 8.43 -6.66
CA PHE A 74 5.58 9.01 -7.79
C PHE A 74 5.87 7.91 -8.81
N VAL A 75 5.41 8.10 -10.05
CA VAL A 75 5.47 7.11 -11.13
C VAL A 75 6.10 7.72 -12.37
N TRP A 76 6.86 6.90 -13.08
CA TRP A 76 7.74 7.34 -14.16
C TRP A 76 7.40 6.62 -15.47
N ASN A 77 6.36 5.77 -15.45
CA ASN A 77 5.86 5.05 -16.60
C ASN A 77 4.34 5.14 -16.66
N ASP A 78 3.81 5.14 -17.88
CA ASP A 78 2.38 5.38 -18.15
C ASP A 78 1.49 4.27 -17.59
N LYS A 79 2.01 3.03 -17.55
CA LYS A 79 1.25 1.85 -17.11
C LYS A 79 0.90 1.96 -15.63
N ASP A 80 1.90 2.20 -14.79
CA ASP A 80 1.72 2.33 -13.35
C ASP A 80 0.90 3.59 -13.01
N ALA A 81 1.12 4.68 -13.75
CA ALA A 81 0.35 5.90 -13.60
C ALA A 81 -1.14 5.67 -13.89
N LEU A 82 -1.47 5.00 -14.99
CA LEU A 82 -2.84 4.67 -15.34
C LEU A 82 -3.46 3.72 -14.31
N LEU A 83 -2.72 2.72 -13.84
CA LEU A 83 -3.19 1.77 -12.84
C LEU A 83 -3.54 2.45 -11.51
N LEU A 84 -2.64 3.29 -10.98
CA LEU A 84 -2.88 4.02 -9.73
C LEU A 84 -3.99 5.07 -9.88
N PHE A 85 -4.05 5.73 -11.03
CA PHE A 85 -5.14 6.65 -11.35
C PHE A 85 -6.49 5.92 -11.36
N LYS A 86 -6.58 4.76 -12.03
CA LYS A 86 -7.78 3.90 -12.01
C LYS A 86 -8.13 3.44 -10.60
N ALA A 87 -7.14 3.15 -9.76
CA ALA A 87 -7.34 2.78 -8.36
C ALA A 87 -7.96 3.93 -7.51
N GLY A 88 -7.89 5.18 -7.98
CA GLY A 88 -8.29 6.37 -7.23
C GLY A 88 -7.23 6.83 -6.22
N LEU A 89 -5.97 6.44 -6.44
CA LEU A 89 -4.85 6.81 -5.58
C LEU A 89 -4.16 8.08 -6.13
N PRO A 90 -3.73 9.02 -5.26
CA PRO A 90 -2.97 10.17 -5.72
C PRO A 90 -1.71 9.72 -6.49
N THR A 91 -1.56 10.21 -7.72
CA THR A 91 -0.54 9.72 -8.65
C THR A 91 0.23 10.91 -9.20
N TYR A 92 1.54 10.93 -8.99
CA TYR A 92 2.42 12.01 -9.41
C TYR A 92 3.32 11.52 -10.54
N TYR A 93 2.94 11.81 -11.78
CA TYR A 93 3.70 11.38 -12.94
C TYR A 93 4.93 12.26 -13.17
N VAL A 94 6.11 11.67 -13.02
CA VAL A 94 7.42 12.34 -13.17
C VAL A 94 7.98 11.98 -14.53
N ARG A 95 8.11 12.98 -15.41
CA ARG A 95 8.78 12.84 -16.70
C ARG A 95 10.25 13.20 -16.60
N HIS A 96 11.07 12.52 -17.38
CA HIS A 96 12.47 12.89 -17.51
C HIS A 96 12.58 14.20 -18.32
N PHE A 97 13.52 15.05 -17.93
CA PHE A 97 13.70 16.37 -18.55
C PHE A 97 14.04 16.28 -20.05
N SER A 98 14.75 15.23 -20.48
CA SER A 98 15.06 15.01 -21.90
C SER A 98 13.83 14.84 -22.78
N ASP A 99 12.74 14.35 -22.20
CA ASP A 99 11.51 14.01 -22.91
C ASP A 99 10.56 15.22 -23.01
N PHE A 100 10.99 16.37 -22.49
CA PHE A 100 10.22 17.60 -22.45
C PHE A 100 10.17 18.35 -23.80
N ASN A 101 10.92 17.88 -24.81
CA ASN A 101 11.13 18.59 -26.08
C ASN A 101 9.95 18.57 -27.08
N SER A 102 8.83 17.91 -26.76
CA SER A 102 7.69 17.76 -27.68
C SER A 102 6.34 18.14 -27.07
N GLN A 103 6.27 19.29 -26.39
CA GLN A 103 4.98 19.92 -26.08
C GLN A 103 4.59 20.86 -27.22
N ASN A 104 3.82 20.35 -28.20
CA ASN A 104 2.98 21.22 -29.02
C ASN A 104 1.85 21.73 -28.12
N ILE A 105 2.05 22.90 -27.53
CA ILE A 105 0.99 23.72 -26.94
C ILE A 105 0.30 24.46 -28.08
#